data_AF-A0A484ZU76-F1
#
_entry.id   AF-A0A484ZU76-F1
#
_cell.length_a   1.000
_cell.length_b   1.000
_cell.length_c   1.000
_cell.angle_alpha   90.00
_cell.angle_beta   90.00
_cell.angle_gamma   90.00
#
_symmetry.space_group_name_H-M   'P 1'
#
loop_
_entity.id
_entity.type
_entity.pdbx_description
1 polymer ?
#
loop_
_entity_poly.entity_id
_entity_poly.type
_entity_poly.pdbx_seq_one_letter_code
_entity_poly.pdbx_strand_id
1 'polypeptide(L)'
;MIEKGFSNPTDRVIKLKSMIIDAKPYVESERAVLATEAYKENEGLSPILRRAKVVEKIFNNLPITIRDGELVVGAITKNPRSTEICPEFSYDWVEKEFDTMEHRVADPFIITKETAQELHEAFKYWPGKTTSDLASSYMSQETKDSMAKGVFTVGNYFYGGVGHVTVDYGKILEIGFRGVIKQVAEAITKLDRMDPNYIKKEQFYNAVIISYNAAINFAHRYALKPMNWLSKRAIRPVKTNSCKLLKTVVVFLNMGRLISGKPVRRSGLFTACCKLNQADIQSLRAVLTNICIRIWRLTKASPKSLLRN
;
A
#
# COMPACT_ATOMS: atom_id res chain seq x y z
N MET A 1 -32.11 25.95 -3.89
CA MET A 1 -31.44 24.64 -3.72
C MET A 1 -30.34 24.55 -4.78
N ILE A 2 -29.12 24.12 -4.45
CA ILE A 2 -28.09 23.86 -5.47
C ILE A 2 -27.90 22.35 -5.56
N GLU A 3 -28.69 21.69 -6.40
CA GLU A 3 -28.33 20.35 -6.87
C GLU A 3 -27.21 20.49 -7.90
N LYS A 4 -26.05 19.90 -7.60
CA LYS A 4 -24.86 19.94 -8.47
C LYS A 4 -24.79 18.78 -9.46
N GLY A 5 -25.65 17.77 -9.31
CA GLY A 5 -25.61 16.53 -10.09
C GLY A 5 -24.26 15.80 -10.01
N PHE A 6 -24.08 14.81 -10.87
CA PHE A 6 -22.81 14.09 -11.06
C PHE A 6 -22.27 14.37 -12.46
N SER A 7 -20.94 14.50 -12.58
CA SER A 7 -20.28 14.52 -13.88
C SER A 7 -19.99 13.11 -14.39
N ASN A 8 -19.81 12.99 -15.71
CA ASN A 8 -19.41 11.72 -16.33
C ASN A 8 -17.94 11.40 -16.02
N PRO A 9 -17.60 10.12 -15.75
CA PRO A 9 -16.21 9.70 -15.60
C PRO A 9 -15.46 9.80 -16.93
N THR A 10 -14.15 10.04 -16.88
CA THR A 10 -13.29 10.01 -18.08
C THR A 10 -13.16 8.58 -18.63
N ASP A 11 -12.89 8.42 -19.93
CA ASP A 11 -12.67 7.11 -20.58
C ASP A 11 -11.67 6.21 -19.87
N ARG A 12 -10.59 6.80 -19.30
CA ARG A 12 -9.60 6.07 -18.50
C ARG A 12 -10.22 5.43 -17.25
N VAL A 13 -11.10 6.16 -16.56
CA VAL A 13 -11.76 5.64 -15.35
C VAL A 13 -12.74 4.53 -15.74
N ILE A 14 -13.47 4.70 -16.84
CA ILE A 14 -14.36 3.65 -17.38
C ILE A 14 -13.54 2.39 -17.71
N LYS A 15 -12.42 2.53 -18.42
CA LYS A 15 -11.53 1.40 -18.76
C LYS A 15 -10.95 0.70 -17.53
N LEU A 16 -10.47 1.45 -16.54
CA LEU A 16 -9.93 0.88 -15.30
C LEU A 16 -11.01 0.18 -14.47
N LYS A 17 -12.24 0.69 -14.46
CA LYS A 17 -13.38 0.02 -13.83
C LYS A 17 -13.69 -1.31 -14.51
N SER A 18 -13.81 -1.31 -15.84
CA SER A 18 -14.05 -2.54 -16.63
C SER A 18 -12.98 -3.59 -16.36
N MET A 19 -11.69 -3.19 -16.32
CA MET A 19 -10.60 -4.11 -15.98
C MET A 19 -10.78 -4.85 -14.65
N ILE A 20 -11.41 -4.25 -13.64
CA ILE A 20 -11.67 -4.90 -12.34
C ILE A 20 -12.94 -5.75 -12.38
N ILE A 21 -14.00 -5.26 -13.03
CA ILE A 21 -15.29 -5.96 -13.11
C ILE A 21 -15.17 -7.22 -13.97
N ASP A 22 -14.48 -7.09 -15.10
CA ASP A 22 -14.34 -8.16 -16.11
C ASP A 22 -13.21 -9.14 -15.74
N ALA A 23 -12.43 -8.86 -14.70
CA ALA A 23 -11.36 -9.72 -14.26
C ALA A 23 -11.89 -11.04 -13.67
N LYS A 24 -11.23 -12.14 -14.04
CA LYS A 24 -11.33 -13.42 -13.34
C LYS A 24 -10.31 -13.44 -12.20
N PRO A 25 -10.74 -13.60 -10.93
CA PRO A 25 -9.81 -13.70 -9.80
C PRO A 25 -8.94 -14.97 -9.87
N TYR A 26 -7.65 -14.82 -9.59
CA TYR A 26 -6.68 -15.91 -9.46
C TYR A 26 -6.13 -15.98 -8.03
N VAL A 27 -5.71 -17.17 -7.61
CA VAL A 27 -4.72 -17.31 -6.53
C VAL A 27 -3.33 -17.22 -7.13
N GLU A 28 -2.45 -16.46 -6.48
CA GLU A 28 -1.03 -16.33 -6.81
C GLU A 28 -0.18 -16.86 -5.63
N SER A 29 0.98 -17.43 -5.95
CA SER A 29 1.83 -18.19 -5.02
C SER A 29 3.00 -17.37 -4.48
N GLU A 30 3.38 -16.28 -5.16
CA GLU A 30 4.63 -15.57 -4.94
C GLU A 30 4.84 -15.16 -3.49
N ARG A 31 3.82 -14.59 -2.85
CA ARG A 31 3.94 -14.17 -1.44
C ARG A 31 4.16 -15.37 -0.52
N ALA A 32 3.44 -16.47 -0.73
CA ALA A 32 3.54 -17.64 0.12
C ALA A 32 4.92 -18.30 0.00
N VAL A 33 5.45 -18.40 -1.23
CA VAL A 33 6.81 -18.89 -1.49
C VAL A 33 7.85 -17.98 -0.83
N LEU A 34 7.81 -16.67 -1.09
CA LEU A 34 8.76 -15.71 -0.53
C LEU A 34 8.71 -15.64 1.01
N ALA A 35 7.51 -15.70 1.59
CA ALA A 35 7.35 -15.74 3.04
C ALA A 35 7.98 -17.02 3.61
N THR A 36 7.71 -18.17 2.99
CA THR A 36 8.27 -19.46 3.43
C THR A 36 9.80 -19.47 3.37
N GLU A 37 10.39 -18.98 2.28
CA GLU A 37 11.84 -18.82 2.16
C GLU A 37 12.40 -17.93 3.27
N ALA A 38 11.80 -16.75 3.48
CA ALA A 38 12.25 -15.83 4.51
C ALA A 38 12.15 -16.43 5.92
N TYR A 39 11.13 -17.23 6.21
CA TYR A 39 11.06 -17.93 7.49
C TYR A 39 12.16 -19.00 7.64
N LYS A 40 12.38 -19.84 6.61
CA LYS A 40 13.44 -20.86 6.59
C LYS A 40 14.84 -20.26 6.76
N GLU A 41 15.12 -19.13 6.11
CA GLU A 41 16.40 -18.43 6.18
C GLU A 41 16.69 -17.80 7.56
N ASN A 42 15.65 -17.59 8.39
CA ASN A 42 15.74 -16.72 9.58
C ASN A 42 15.22 -17.39 10.87
N GLU A 43 15.19 -18.71 10.97
CA GLU A 43 14.59 -19.44 12.12
C GLU A 43 15.17 -19.04 13.48
N GLY A 44 16.47 -18.70 13.54
CA GLY A 44 17.15 -18.27 14.76
C GLY A 44 16.80 -16.86 15.24
N LEU A 45 16.05 -16.07 14.46
CA LEU A 45 15.69 -14.70 14.85
C LEU A 45 14.44 -14.66 15.75
N SER A 46 14.35 -13.60 16.55
CA SER A 46 13.14 -13.31 17.33
C SER A 46 11.90 -13.21 16.41
N PRO A 47 10.68 -13.55 16.88
CA PRO A 47 9.48 -13.51 16.04
C PRO A 47 9.26 -12.17 15.32
N ILE A 48 9.58 -11.05 15.98
CA ILE A 48 9.41 -9.71 15.40
C ILE A 48 10.42 -9.42 14.27
N LEU A 49 11.67 -9.87 14.41
CA LEU A 49 12.66 -9.76 13.34
C LEU A 49 12.35 -10.69 12.18
N ARG A 50 11.89 -11.93 12.45
CA ARG A 50 11.42 -12.84 11.38
C ARG A 50 10.32 -12.20 10.54
N ARG A 51 9.33 -11.55 11.19
CA ARG A 51 8.28 -10.80 10.48
C ARG A 51 8.84 -9.67 9.63
N ALA A 52 9.81 -8.91 10.13
CA ALA A 52 10.45 -7.85 9.35
C ALA A 52 11.25 -8.40 8.15
N LYS A 53 11.91 -9.55 8.30
CA LYS A 53 12.61 -10.23 7.20
C LYS A 53 11.68 -10.76 6.12
N VAL A 54 10.49 -11.23 6.51
CA VAL A 54 9.43 -11.58 5.56
C VAL A 54 8.96 -10.36 4.78
N VAL A 55 8.70 -9.23 5.46
CA VAL A 55 8.35 -7.97 4.78
C VAL A 55 9.46 -7.53 3.82
N GLU A 56 10.71 -7.59 4.26
CA GLU A 56 11.89 -7.26 3.43
C GLU A 56 11.97 -8.13 2.18
N LYS A 57 11.86 -9.45 2.34
CA LYS A 57 11.91 -10.40 1.22
C LYS A 57 10.76 -10.15 0.24
N ILE A 58 9.52 -9.99 0.73
CA ILE A 58 8.36 -9.76 -0.13
C ILE A 58 8.52 -8.43 -0.88
N PHE A 59 8.81 -7.32 -0.21
CA PHE A 59 8.87 -6.01 -0.85
C PHE A 59 10.03 -5.87 -1.84
N ASN A 60 11.12 -6.62 -1.63
CA ASN A 60 12.24 -6.62 -2.57
C ASN A 60 12.01 -7.53 -3.79
N ASN A 61 11.16 -8.56 -3.70
CA ASN A 61 11.07 -9.60 -4.73
C ASN A 61 9.69 -9.76 -5.39
N LEU A 62 8.59 -9.39 -4.72
CA LEU A 62 7.22 -9.55 -5.24
C LEU A 62 7.09 -8.89 -6.63
N PRO A 63 6.41 -9.52 -7.61
CA PRO A 63 6.28 -8.97 -8.96
C PRO A 63 5.67 -7.55 -8.96
N ILE A 64 6.30 -6.64 -9.70
CA ILE A 64 5.79 -5.28 -9.89
C ILE A 64 4.87 -5.27 -11.10
N THR A 65 3.61 -4.94 -10.89
CA THR A 65 2.62 -4.79 -11.97
C THR A 65 2.13 -3.35 -12.05
N ILE A 66 2.14 -2.80 -13.27
CA ILE A 66 1.57 -1.49 -13.62
C ILE A 66 0.58 -1.75 -14.75
N ARG A 67 -0.69 -1.43 -14.51
CA ARG A 67 -1.76 -1.67 -15.49
C ARG A 67 -1.92 -0.49 -16.43
N ASP A 68 -2.41 -0.75 -17.63
CA ASP A 68 -2.56 0.28 -18.64
C ASP A 68 -3.53 1.37 -18.20
N GLY A 69 -3.10 2.64 -18.29
CA GLY A 69 -3.89 3.80 -17.87
C GLY A 69 -3.88 4.12 -16.37
N GLU A 70 -3.21 3.34 -15.52
CA GLU A 70 -3.09 3.65 -14.08
C GLU A 70 -2.32 4.97 -13.84
N LEU A 71 -2.93 5.87 -13.06
CA LEU A 71 -2.22 7.02 -12.50
C LEU A 71 -1.67 6.73 -11.10
N VAL A 72 -2.41 5.99 -10.28
CA VAL A 72 -1.92 5.50 -9.00
C VAL A 72 -1.54 4.06 -9.21
N VAL A 73 -0.27 3.73 -8.98
CA VAL A 73 0.29 2.39 -9.16
C VAL A 73 0.58 1.74 -7.81
N GLY A 74 0.60 0.41 -7.79
CA GLY A 74 0.72 -0.39 -6.56
C GLY A 74 -0.23 -1.56 -6.62
N ALA A 75 0.12 -2.57 -7.41
CA ALA A 75 -0.60 -3.81 -7.54
C ALA A 75 -0.02 -4.85 -6.59
N ILE A 76 -0.88 -5.57 -5.87
CA ILE A 76 -0.47 -6.66 -4.99
C ILE A 76 -0.22 -7.94 -5.79
N THR A 77 -1.02 -8.17 -6.82
CA THR A 77 -1.00 -9.35 -7.71
C THR A 77 -0.74 -8.96 -9.16
N LYS A 78 -0.26 -9.92 -9.96
CA LYS A 78 -0.12 -9.80 -11.42
C LYS A 78 -1.49 -9.63 -12.07
N ASN A 79 -2.44 -10.51 -11.73
CA ASN A 79 -3.80 -10.46 -12.25
C ASN A 79 -4.64 -9.45 -11.46
N PRO A 80 -5.50 -8.65 -12.12
CA PRO A 80 -6.43 -7.78 -11.40
C PRO A 80 -7.38 -8.61 -10.50
N ARG A 81 -7.81 -8.04 -9.37
CA ARG A 81 -8.79 -8.65 -8.45
C ARG A 81 -8.42 -10.07 -7.97
N SER A 82 -7.12 -10.36 -7.91
CA SER A 82 -6.59 -11.67 -7.51
C SER A 82 -6.02 -11.59 -6.10
N THR A 83 -5.64 -12.74 -5.53
CA THR A 83 -5.14 -12.82 -4.16
C THR A 83 -3.84 -13.60 -4.05
N GLU A 84 -3.03 -13.24 -3.07
CA GLU A 84 -1.89 -14.00 -2.59
C GLU A 84 -2.30 -14.85 -1.37
N ILE A 85 -1.50 -15.86 -1.03
CA ILE A 85 -1.71 -16.67 0.18
C ILE A 85 -0.80 -16.22 1.34
N CYS A 86 -1.35 -16.27 2.55
CA CYS A 86 -0.65 -15.94 3.80
C CYS A 86 -0.52 -17.17 4.71
N PRO A 87 0.40 -18.10 4.38
CA PRO A 87 0.47 -19.40 5.06
C PRO A 87 0.85 -19.30 6.54
N GLU A 88 1.41 -18.16 6.98
CA GLU A 88 1.71 -17.91 8.38
C GLU A 88 0.47 -17.88 9.31
N PHE A 89 -0.73 -17.68 8.75
CA PHE A 89 -1.97 -17.65 9.52
C PHE A 89 -2.65 -19.01 9.49
N SER A 90 -2.93 -19.50 8.29
CA SER A 90 -3.48 -20.81 7.97
C SER A 90 -3.23 -21.11 6.49
N TYR A 91 -3.27 -22.38 6.10
CA TYR A 91 -3.07 -22.79 4.70
C TYR A 91 -3.79 -24.09 4.33
N ASP A 92 -4.08 -24.96 5.31
CA ASP A 92 -4.59 -26.31 5.09
C ASP A 92 -5.94 -26.30 4.35
N TRP A 93 -6.81 -25.31 4.61
CA TRP A 93 -8.08 -25.15 3.91
C TRP A 93 -7.89 -24.79 2.43
N VAL A 94 -6.84 -24.05 2.09
CA VAL A 94 -6.54 -23.69 0.69
C VAL A 94 -6.14 -24.93 -0.08
N GLU A 95 -5.26 -25.74 0.50
CA GLU A 95 -4.74 -26.96 -0.10
C GLU A 95 -5.85 -28.00 -0.36
N LYS A 96 -6.79 -28.13 0.58
CA LYS A 96 -7.98 -28.98 0.43
C LYS A 96 -8.91 -28.53 -0.69
N GLU A 97 -8.76 -27.31 -1.18
CA GLU A 97 -9.65 -26.70 -2.17
C GLU A 97 -8.97 -26.37 -3.49
N PHE A 98 -7.75 -26.86 -3.74
CA PHE A 98 -7.06 -26.61 -5.02
C PHE A 98 -7.90 -26.99 -6.25
N ASP A 99 -8.63 -28.11 -6.18
CA ASP A 99 -9.45 -28.59 -7.30
C ASP A 99 -10.90 -28.07 -7.29
N THR A 100 -11.33 -27.41 -6.21
CA THR A 100 -12.74 -26.99 -6.02
C THR A 100 -12.93 -25.47 -6.02
N MET A 101 -11.87 -24.69 -5.77
CA MET A 101 -11.96 -23.24 -5.56
C MET A 101 -12.50 -22.49 -6.79
N GLU A 102 -12.20 -22.96 -8.00
CA GLU A 102 -12.68 -22.36 -9.25
C GLU A 102 -14.19 -22.52 -9.45
N HIS A 103 -14.80 -23.54 -8.83
CA HIS A 103 -16.20 -23.90 -9.02
C HIS A 103 -17.08 -23.55 -7.81
N ARG A 104 -16.56 -22.78 -6.85
CA ARG A 104 -17.34 -22.29 -5.71
C ARG A 104 -18.52 -21.45 -6.18
N VAL A 105 -19.65 -21.61 -5.50
CA VAL A 105 -20.83 -20.76 -5.70
C VAL A 105 -20.55 -19.32 -5.25
N ALA A 106 -19.77 -19.16 -4.18
CA ALA A 106 -19.37 -17.87 -3.63
C ALA A 106 -17.86 -17.66 -3.84
N ASP A 107 -17.51 -16.51 -4.40
CA ASP A 107 -16.14 -16.04 -4.62
C ASP A 107 -15.18 -17.10 -5.20
N PRO A 108 -15.42 -17.54 -6.45
CA PRO A 108 -14.53 -18.48 -7.12
C PRO A 108 -13.18 -17.82 -7.48
N PHE A 109 -12.11 -18.59 -7.33
CA PHE A 109 -10.76 -18.20 -7.76
C PHE A 109 -10.14 -19.31 -8.60
N ILE A 110 -9.46 -18.91 -9.67
CA ILE A 110 -8.70 -19.83 -10.51
C ILE A 110 -7.35 -20.12 -9.85
N ILE A 111 -7.03 -21.40 -9.68
CA ILE A 111 -5.73 -21.86 -9.22
C ILE A 111 -5.14 -22.72 -10.32
N THR A 112 -4.06 -22.26 -10.95
CA THR A 112 -3.39 -23.08 -11.97
C THR A 112 -2.68 -24.26 -11.29
N LYS A 113 -2.45 -25.35 -12.04
CA LYS A 113 -1.70 -26.50 -11.52
C LYS A 113 -0.29 -26.13 -11.04
N GLU A 114 0.35 -25.18 -11.73
CA GLU A 114 1.66 -24.64 -11.34
C GLU A 114 1.58 -23.92 -9.99
N THR A 115 0.63 -22.99 -9.83
CA THR A 115 0.42 -22.28 -8.56
C THR A 115 0.06 -23.25 -7.43
N ALA A 116 -0.80 -24.24 -7.67
CA ALA A 116 -1.13 -25.26 -6.68
C ALA A 116 0.12 -26.06 -6.24
N GLN A 117 0.99 -26.43 -7.18
CA GLN A 117 2.23 -27.14 -6.89
C GLN A 117 3.22 -26.28 -6.08
N GLU A 118 3.39 -25.02 -6.44
CA GLU A 118 4.25 -24.07 -5.71
C GLU A 118 3.73 -23.85 -4.28
N LEU A 119 2.42 -23.67 -4.13
CA LEU A 119 1.76 -23.54 -2.82
C LEU A 119 1.92 -24.81 -1.99
N HIS A 120 1.66 -25.99 -2.56
CA HIS A 120 1.87 -27.27 -1.88
C HIS A 120 3.30 -27.41 -1.35
N GLU A 121 4.31 -27.07 -2.15
CA GLU A 121 5.71 -27.12 -1.71
C GLU A 121 6.00 -26.11 -0.59
N ALA A 122 5.48 -24.89 -0.68
CA ALA A 122 5.59 -23.90 0.39
C ALA A 122 4.92 -24.38 1.69
N PHE A 123 3.73 -24.96 1.59
CA PHE A 123 2.89 -25.41 2.70
C PHE A 123 3.55 -26.48 3.56
N LYS A 124 4.42 -27.33 3.00
CA LYS A 124 5.19 -28.35 3.75
C LYS A 124 6.00 -27.78 4.92
N TYR A 125 6.36 -26.50 4.89
CA TYR A 125 7.09 -25.86 5.98
C TYR A 125 6.22 -25.54 7.20
N TRP A 126 4.95 -25.24 6.98
CA TRP A 126 4.08 -24.59 7.95
C TRP A 126 3.38 -25.46 9.01
N PRO A 127 3.34 -26.81 8.95
CA PRO A 127 2.73 -27.60 10.03
C PRO A 127 3.30 -27.22 11.40
N GLY A 128 2.41 -26.85 12.33
CA GLY A 128 2.74 -26.48 13.71
C GLY A 128 3.39 -25.10 13.86
N LYS A 129 3.44 -24.29 12.80
CA LYS A 129 4.09 -22.96 12.78
C LYS A 129 3.12 -21.82 12.45
N THR A 130 1.83 -22.11 12.31
CA THR A 130 0.82 -21.11 11.98
C THR A 130 0.20 -20.49 13.22
N THR A 131 -0.40 -19.29 13.09
CA THR A 131 -1.16 -18.71 14.20
C THR A 131 -2.43 -19.48 14.51
N SER A 132 -3.07 -20.11 13.51
CA SER A 132 -4.24 -20.97 13.71
C SER A 132 -3.92 -22.21 14.54
N ASP A 133 -2.78 -22.88 14.27
CA ASP A 133 -2.32 -24.04 15.05
C ASP A 133 -2.11 -23.66 16.52
N LEU A 134 -1.42 -22.54 16.78
CA LEU A 134 -1.19 -22.06 18.14
C LEU A 134 -2.48 -21.60 18.82
N ALA A 135 -3.37 -20.92 18.10
CA ALA A 135 -4.66 -20.51 18.65
C ALA A 135 -5.50 -21.73 19.04
N SER A 136 -5.53 -22.75 18.19
CA SER A 136 -6.24 -24.01 18.47
C SER A 136 -5.66 -24.75 19.68
N SER A 137 -4.33 -24.74 19.87
CA SER A 137 -3.71 -25.40 21.02
C SER A 137 -4.02 -24.72 22.36
N TYR A 138 -4.36 -23.43 22.36
CA TYR A 138 -4.80 -22.71 23.56
C TYR A 138 -6.30 -22.85 23.87
N MET A 139 -7.12 -23.33 22.95
CA MET A 139 -8.56 -23.49 23.18
C MET A 139 -8.87 -24.77 23.96
N SER A 140 -9.79 -24.68 24.93
CA SER A 140 -10.35 -25.86 25.60
C SER A 140 -11.17 -26.71 24.63
N GLN A 141 -11.41 -27.97 24.99
CA GLN A 141 -12.23 -28.86 24.16
C GLN A 141 -13.67 -28.36 24.03
N GLU A 142 -14.26 -27.84 25.11
CA GLU A 142 -15.62 -27.30 25.13
C GLU A 142 -15.78 -26.10 24.18
N THR A 143 -14.73 -25.28 24.07
CA THR A 143 -14.68 -24.17 23.11
C THR A 143 -14.70 -24.70 21.68
N LYS A 144 -13.88 -25.71 21.37
CA LYS A 144 -13.83 -26.35 20.05
C LYS A 144 -15.16 -27.01 19.69
N ASP A 145 -15.77 -27.71 20.63
CA ASP A 145 -17.07 -28.37 20.42
C ASP A 145 -18.18 -27.35 20.17
N SER A 146 -18.16 -26.21 20.85
CA SER A 146 -19.14 -25.13 20.65
C SER A 146 -19.02 -24.50 19.26
N MET A 147 -17.80 -24.29 18.77
CA MET A 147 -17.55 -23.84 17.40
C MET A 147 -17.97 -24.89 16.36
N ALA A 148 -17.66 -26.16 16.61
CA ALA A 148 -18.04 -27.27 15.71
C ALA A 148 -19.56 -27.44 15.60
N LYS A 149 -20.30 -27.14 16.68
CA LYS A 149 -21.77 -27.07 16.69
C LYS A 149 -22.35 -25.80 16.05
N GLY A 150 -21.50 -24.87 15.60
CA GLY A 150 -21.92 -23.65 14.92
C GLY A 150 -22.54 -22.60 15.84
N VAL A 151 -22.31 -22.67 17.16
CA VAL A 151 -22.86 -21.68 18.12
C VAL A 151 -22.25 -20.30 17.88
N PHE A 152 -20.95 -20.26 17.59
CA PHE A 152 -20.22 -19.06 17.20
C PHE A 152 -19.04 -19.43 16.30
N THR A 153 -18.49 -18.44 15.60
CA THR A 153 -17.28 -18.59 14.79
C THR A 153 -16.29 -17.48 15.08
N VAL A 154 -15.01 -17.84 15.13
CA VAL A 154 -13.87 -16.91 15.24
C VAL A 154 -13.01 -16.93 13.98
N GLY A 155 -13.55 -17.46 12.87
CA GLY A 155 -12.81 -17.74 11.63
C GLY A 155 -12.03 -16.55 11.06
N ASN A 156 -12.54 -15.32 11.25
CA ASN A 156 -11.95 -14.10 10.70
C ASN A 156 -10.46 -13.93 11.05
N TYR A 157 -10.12 -13.99 12.34
CA TYR A 157 -8.72 -13.84 12.82
C TYR A 157 -8.03 -15.18 13.05
N PHE A 158 -8.78 -16.28 12.94
CA PHE A 158 -8.22 -17.62 13.03
C PHE A 158 -7.53 -18.00 11.72
N TYR A 159 -8.21 -17.80 10.57
CA TYR A 159 -7.68 -18.17 9.26
C TYR A 159 -6.86 -17.06 8.58
N GLY A 160 -7.04 -15.80 8.99
CA GLY A 160 -6.39 -14.63 8.38
C GLY A 160 -5.75 -13.68 9.38
N GLY A 161 -5.16 -12.60 8.86
CA GLY A 161 -4.62 -11.52 9.69
C GLY A 161 -5.73 -10.64 10.27
N VAL A 162 -5.42 -9.92 11.35
CA VAL A 162 -6.40 -9.08 12.07
C VAL A 162 -6.91 -7.92 11.21
N GLY A 163 -6.01 -7.06 10.73
CA GLY A 163 -6.41 -5.84 10.00
C GLY A 163 -7.16 -4.86 10.91
N HIS A 164 -8.43 -4.56 10.59
CA HIS A 164 -9.37 -3.73 11.37
C HIS A 164 -8.76 -2.50 12.08
N VAL A 165 -7.99 -1.71 11.33
CA VAL A 165 -7.26 -0.55 11.85
C VAL A 165 -7.27 0.60 10.85
N THR A 166 -7.34 1.84 11.36
CA THR A 166 -7.00 3.04 10.60
C THR A 166 -5.62 3.51 11.06
N VAL A 167 -4.62 3.40 10.18
CA VAL A 167 -3.26 3.87 10.48
C VAL A 167 -3.14 5.38 10.33
N ASP A 168 -2.08 5.96 10.89
CA ASP A 168 -1.82 7.39 10.79
C ASP A 168 -1.24 7.77 9.41
N TYR A 169 -2.10 7.79 8.41
CA TYR A 169 -1.76 8.24 7.06
C TYR A 169 -1.26 9.69 7.05
N GLY A 170 -1.80 10.54 7.94
CA GLY A 170 -1.42 11.96 8.05
C GLY A 170 0.05 12.11 8.38
N LYS A 171 0.53 11.38 9.39
CA LYS A 171 1.95 11.32 9.75
C LYS A 171 2.82 10.89 8.58
N ILE A 172 2.45 9.83 7.85
CA ILE A 172 3.25 9.36 6.70
C ILE A 172 3.30 10.42 5.59
N LEU A 173 2.20 11.11 5.30
CA LEU A 173 2.20 12.19 4.31
C LEU A 173 3.04 13.39 4.76
N GLU A 174 3.07 13.66 6.06
CA GLU A 174 3.81 14.76 6.66
C GLU A 174 5.31 14.49 6.73
N ILE A 175 5.76 13.34 7.22
CA ILE A 175 7.19 13.10 7.51
C ILE A 175 7.83 12.04 6.60
N GLY A 176 7.03 11.30 5.84
CA GLY A 176 7.50 10.20 4.99
C GLY A 176 8.09 9.01 5.76
N PHE A 177 8.44 7.94 5.05
CA PHE A 177 9.03 6.74 5.66
C PHE A 177 10.40 7.01 6.29
N ARG A 178 11.21 7.93 5.74
CA ARG A 178 12.48 8.30 6.38
C ARG A 178 12.28 9.11 7.67
N GLY A 179 11.20 9.91 7.75
CA GLY A 179 10.85 10.58 9.00
C GLY A 179 10.55 9.59 10.12
N VAL A 180 9.83 8.51 9.82
CA VAL A 180 9.59 7.42 10.78
C VAL A 180 10.89 6.72 11.16
N ILE A 181 11.74 6.34 10.19
CA ILE A 181 13.04 5.72 10.46
C ILE A 181 13.90 6.61 11.38
N LYS A 182 13.92 7.93 11.12
CA LYS A 182 14.64 8.90 11.96
C LYS A 182 14.10 8.91 13.40
N GLN A 183 12.78 8.96 13.59
CA GLN A 183 12.17 8.89 14.92
C GLN A 183 12.53 7.60 15.67
N VAL A 184 12.55 6.46 14.96
CA VAL A 184 12.93 5.18 15.57
C VAL A 184 14.42 5.15 15.91
N ALA A 185 15.30 5.64 15.03
CA ALA A 185 16.73 5.74 15.31
C ALA A 185 17.02 6.60 16.54
N GLU A 186 16.34 7.74 16.69
CA GLU A 186 16.41 8.59 17.88
C GLU A 186 15.82 7.92 19.13
N ALA A 187 14.84 7.03 18.98
CA ALA A 187 14.29 6.27 20.10
C ALA A 187 15.26 5.17 20.57
N ILE A 188 16.01 4.54 19.65
CA ILE A 188 17.05 3.55 19.97
C ILE A 188 18.15 4.18 20.84
N THR A 189 18.63 5.39 20.51
CA THR A 189 19.71 6.04 21.27
C THR A 189 19.32 6.42 22.69
N LYS A 190 18.01 6.46 22.99
CA LYS A 190 17.45 6.78 24.30
C LYS A 190 17.07 5.54 25.11
N LEU A 191 17.35 4.34 24.60
CA LEU A 191 17.07 3.10 25.33
C LEU A 191 18.03 2.93 26.52
N ASP A 192 17.47 2.60 27.68
CA ASP A 192 18.24 2.24 28.87
C ASP A 192 18.57 0.75 28.85
N ARG A 193 19.86 0.41 28.84
CA ARG A 193 20.35 -0.98 28.85
C ARG A 193 20.10 -1.70 30.16
N MET A 194 19.82 -0.96 31.24
CA MET A 194 19.47 -1.54 32.53
C MET A 194 17.99 -1.91 32.63
N ASP A 195 17.14 -1.47 31.70
CA ASP A 195 15.74 -1.91 31.60
C ASP A 195 15.69 -3.37 31.11
N PRO A 196 15.07 -4.31 31.86
CA PRO A 196 14.90 -5.69 31.41
C PRO A 196 14.17 -5.83 30.05
N ASN A 197 13.39 -4.83 29.64
CA ASN A 197 12.70 -4.79 28.34
C ASN A 197 13.57 -4.27 27.19
N TYR A 198 14.79 -3.79 27.47
CA TYR A 198 15.71 -3.21 26.48
C TYR A 198 15.81 -4.08 25.23
N ILE A 199 16.13 -5.36 25.40
CA ILE A 199 16.39 -6.30 24.31
C ILE A 199 15.16 -6.42 23.40
N LYS A 200 13.96 -6.60 23.98
CA LYS A 200 12.73 -6.74 23.18
C LYS A 200 12.40 -5.44 22.42
N LYS A 201 12.62 -4.29 23.05
CA LYS A 201 12.32 -2.97 22.47
C LYS A 201 13.29 -2.61 21.35
N GLU A 202 14.58 -2.88 21.53
CA GLU A 202 15.60 -2.72 20.50
C GLU A 202 15.30 -3.59 19.28
N GLN A 203 14.93 -4.86 19.49
CA GLN A 203 14.55 -5.79 18.42
C GLN A 203 13.33 -5.30 17.64
N PHE A 204 12.31 -4.79 18.33
CA PHE A 204 11.14 -4.17 17.69
C PHE A 204 11.53 -2.94 16.86
N TYR A 205 12.37 -2.04 17.39
CA TYR A 205 12.82 -0.87 16.64
C TYR A 205 13.63 -1.23 15.39
N ASN A 206 14.51 -2.22 15.48
CA ASN A 206 15.23 -2.74 14.31
C ASN A 206 14.26 -3.35 13.27
N ALA A 207 13.25 -4.10 13.71
CA ALA A 207 12.20 -4.62 12.83
C ALA A 207 11.44 -3.52 12.07
N VAL A 208 11.13 -2.40 12.75
CA VAL A 208 10.50 -1.23 12.14
C VAL A 208 11.41 -0.61 11.07
N ILE A 209 12.69 -0.41 11.37
CA ILE A 209 13.65 0.16 10.41
C ILE A 209 13.77 -0.72 9.15
N ILE A 210 13.90 -2.04 9.31
CA ILE A 210 13.94 -3.00 8.19
C ILE A 210 12.69 -2.87 7.32
N SER A 211 11.51 -2.88 7.94
CA SER A 211 10.23 -2.84 7.23
C SER A 211 10.05 -1.55 6.44
N TYR A 212 10.38 -0.39 7.01
CA TYR A 212 10.28 0.89 6.31
C TYR A 212 11.32 1.05 5.20
N ASN A 213 12.54 0.52 5.37
CA ASN A 213 13.54 0.50 4.29
C ASN A 213 13.07 -0.38 3.13
N ALA A 214 12.50 -1.56 3.41
CA ALA A 214 11.89 -2.41 2.39
C ALA A 214 10.75 -1.70 1.65
N ALA A 215 9.92 -0.94 2.36
CA ALA A 215 8.82 -0.17 1.76
C ALA A 215 9.33 0.94 0.82
N ILE A 216 10.43 1.61 1.20
CA ILE A 216 11.12 2.57 0.33
C ILE A 216 11.62 1.88 -0.93
N ASN A 217 12.27 0.71 -0.80
CA ASN A 217 12.79 -0.05 -1.93
C ASN A 217 11.67 -0.50 -2.87
N PHE A 218 10.54 -0.96 -2.34
CA PHE A 218 9.38 -1.33 -3.16
C PHE A 218 8.88 -0.16 -4.01
N ALA A 219 8.80 1.04 -3.44
CA ALA A 219 8.44 2.24 -4.18
C ALA A 219 9.49 2.59 -5.27
N HIS A 220 10.78 2.34 -5.03
CA HIS A 220 11.84 2.53 -6.04
C HIS A 220 11.70 1.54 -7.19
N ARG A 221 11.34 0.28 -6.91
CA ARG A 221 11.11 -0.73 -7.95
C ARG A 221 9.99 -0.32 -8.90
N TYR A 222 8.92 0.29 -8.38
CA TYR A 222 7.85 0.88 -9.20
C TYR A 222 8.35 2.04 -10.07
N ALA A 223 9.22 2.89 -9.53
CA ALA A 223 9.76 4.04 -10.24
C ALA A 223 10.69 3.66 -11.41
N LEU A 224 11.37 2.52 -11.30
CA LEU A 224 12.29 2.01 -12.30
C LEU A 224 11.60 1.19 -13.39
N LYS A 225 10.36 0.72 -13.17
CA LYS A 225 9.65 -0.10 -14.14
C LYS A 225 9.19 0.74 -15.36
N PRO A 226 9.54 0.36 -16.60
CA PRO A 226 9.11 1.07 -17.80
C PRO A 226 7.57 1.09 -17.94
N MET A 227 7.01 2.24 -18.35
CA MET A 227 5.58 2.39 -18.62
C MET A 227 5.33 2.48 -20.14
N ASN A 228 4.84 1.39 -20.72
CA ASN A 228 4.63 1.25 -22.17
C ASN A 228 3.61 2.23 -22.77
N TRP A 229 2.72 2.82 -21.96
CA TRP A 229 1.73 3.80 -22.43
C TRP A 229 2.17 5.25 -22.30
N LEU A 230 3.17 5.56 -21.45
CA LEU A 230 3.77 6.89 -21.36
C LEU A 230 4.64 7.18 -22.59
N SER A 231 5.33 6.16 -23.13
CA SER A 231 6.12 6.29 -24.36
C SER A 231 5.25 6.53 -25.60
N LYS A 232 4.05 5.95 -25.66
CA LYS A 232 3.13 6.05 -26.81
C LYS A 232 2.41 7.40 -26.95
N ARG A 233 2.32 8.21 -25.88
CA ARG A 233 1.68 9.55 -25.90
C ARG A 233 2.66 10.71 -26.13
N ALA A 234 3.96 10.46 -26.22
CA ALA A 234 4.95 11.47 -26.60
C ALA A 234 4.96 11.71 -28.12
N ILE A 235 3.83 12.13 -28.70
CA ILE A 235 3.74 12.56 -30.10
C ILE A 235 3.54 14.08 -30.11
N ARG A 236 4.66 14.79 -29.99
CA ARG A 236 4.98 16.08 -30.63
C ARG A 236 6.47 16.34 -30.38
N PRO A 237 7.33 16.30 -31.42
CA PRO A 237 8.77 16.51 -31.23
C PRO A 237 9.02 18.01 -31.10
N VAL A 238 9.25 18.49 -29.88
CA VAL A 238 9.98 19.75 -29.68
C VAL A 238 11.47 19.39 -29.73
N LYS A 239 12.09 19.66 -30.87
CA LYS A 239 13.55 19.62 -31.03
C LYS A 239 14.16 20.60 -30.04
N THR A 240 14.88 20.08 -29.05
CA THR A 240 16.11 20.57 -28.38
C THR A 240 16.13 20.16 -26.90
N ASN A 241 17.20 19.46 -26.51
CA ASN A 241 17.58 19.09 -25.13
C ASN A 241 16.61 18.22 -24.31
N SER A 242 16.13 17.15 -24.95
CA SER A 242 15.08 16.21 -24.52
C SER A 242 15.44 15.23 -23.38
N CYS A 243 16.09 15.70 -22.31
CA CYS A 243 16.23 14.92 -21.06
C CYS A 243 15.62 15.61 -19.81
N LYS A 244 14.99 16.78 -19.94
CA LYS A 244 14.48 17.54 -18.77
C LYS A 244 13.04 18.07 -18.86
N LEU A 245 12.30 17.83 -19.96
CA LEU A 245 11.00 18.46 -20.18
C LEU A 245 9.88 17.46 -20.49
N LEU A 246 9.58 16.57 -19.55
CA LEU A 246 8.29 15.86 -19.49
C LEU A 246 7.88 15.73 -18.02
N LYS A 247 7.66 16.88 -17.38
CA LYS A 247 7.03 17.03 -16.07
C LYS A 247 5.50 17.13 -16.17
N THR A 248 4.87 16.32 -17.03
CA THR A 248 3.43 16.04 -16.90
C THR A 248 3.29 14.74 -16.14
N VAL A 249 3.74 14.79 -14.89
CA VAL A 249 3.84 13.62 -14.06
C VAL A 249 3.42 13.99 -12.65
N VAL A 250 2.11 13.93 -12.42
CA VAL A 250 1.50 14.05 -11.08
C VAL A 250 1.90 12.86 -10.17
N VAL A 251 2.55 11.83 -10.74
CA VAL A 251 2.94 10.59 -10.07
C VAL A 251 4.43 10.57 -9.73
N PHE A 252 5.38 10.65 -10.67
CA PHE A 252 6.84 10.82 -10.43
C PHE A 252 7.29 12.06 -9.66
N LEU A 253 6.62 13.23 -9.67
CA LEU A 253 7.06 14.34 -8.79
C LEU A 253 6.69 14.08 -7.32
N ASN A 254 5.61 13.35 -7.06
CA ASN A 254 5.24 12.90 -5.72
C ASN A 254 5.91 11.59 -5.33
N MET A 255 6.08 10.66 -6.28
CA MET A 255 6.87 9.46 -6.10
C MET A 255 8.32 9.84 -5.90
N GLY A 256 9.00 10.70 -6.65
CA GLY A 256 10.38 11.13 -6.35
C GLY A 256 10.60 11.65 -4.92
N ARG A 257 9.57 12.25 -4.31
CA ARG A 257 9.57 12.68 -2.90
C ARG A 257 9.18 11.56 -1.91
N LEU A 258 8.20 10.72 -2.23
CA LEU A 258 7.88 9.48 -1.50
C LEU A 258 9.02 8.44 -1.55
N ILE A 259 9.60 8.20 -2.74
CA ILE A 259 10.84 7.51 -3.10
C ILE A 259 12.00 8.05 -2.24
N SER A 260 12.14 9.36 -2.07
CA SER A 260 13.18 9.90 -1.17
C SER A 260 12.79 9.91 0.32
N GLY A 261 11.59 9.43 0.69
CA GLY A 261 11.09 9.41 2.07
C GLY A 261 10.86 10.79 2.69
N LYS A 262 10.69 11.83 1.86
CA LYS A 262 10.48 13.22 2.27
C LYS A 262 8.97 13.59 2.27
N PRO A 263 8.57 14.65 3.00
CA PRO A 263 7.19 15.14 3.04
C PRO A 263 6.55 15.38 1.66
N VAL A 264 5.25 15.10 1.52
CA VAL A 264 4.48 15.46 0.32
C VAL A 264 4.14 16.97 0.37
N ARG A 265 4.71 17.77 -0.53
CA ARG A 265 4.36 19.21 -0.69
C ARG A 265 3.88 19.53 -2.09
N ARG A 266 2.71 20.16 -2.22
CA ARG A 266 2.17 20.73 -3.49
C ARG A 266 2.95 21.95 -4.00
N SER A 267 3.72 22.63 -3.15
CA SER A 267 4.41 23.87 -3.48
C SER A 267 5.75 23.62 -4.19
N GLY A 268 5.73 23.58 -5.52
CA GLY A 268 6.94 23.53 -6.34
C GLY A 268 6.73 23.82 -7.83
N LEU A 269 5.54 24.30 -8.21
CA LEU A 269 5.21 24.55 -9.63
C LEU A 269 5.34 26.03 -10.06
N PHE A 270 5.70 26.96 -9.18
CA PHE A 270 5.60 28.40 -9.49
C PHE A 270 6.91 29.20 -9.47
N THR A 271 8.09 28.58 -9.29
CA THR A 271 9.35 29.34 -9.15
C THR A 271 10.45 28.86 -10.10
N ALA A 272 10.12 28.60 -11.37
CA ALA A 272 11.13 28.36 -12.41
C ALA A 272 10.76 28.86 -13.82
N CYS A 273 9.77 29.76 -13.94
CA CYS A 273 9.40 30.39 -15.22
C CYS A 273 9.03 31.87 -14.99
N CYS A 274 10.01 32.69 -14.62
CA CYS A 274 9.88 34.15 -14.73
C CYS A 274 10.89 34.66 -15.77
N LYS A 275 10.53 34.52 -17.04
CA LYS A 275 10.88 35.46 -18.11
C LYS A 275 9.66 35.53 -19.04
N LEU A 276 8.64 36.26 -18.60
CA LEU A 276 7.48 36.58 -19.42
C LEU A 276 7.41 38.10 -19.58
N ASN A 277 7.05 38.51 -20.80
CA ASN A 277 7.17 39.86 -21.32
C ASN A 277 6.07 40.78 -20.75
N GLN A 278 6.33 42.09 -20.71
CA GLN A 278 5.57 43.07 -19.91
C GLN A 278 4.10 43.28 -20.36
N ALA A 279 3.74 42.79 -21.56
CA ALA A 279 2.38 42.83 -22.09
C ALA A 279 1.44 41.78 -21.45
N ASP A 280 1.94 40.62 -21.02
CA ASP A 280 1.12 39.56 -20.40
C ASP A 280 0.75 39.85 -18.94
N ILE A 281 1.42 40.83 -18.32
CA ILE A 281 1.21 41.22 -16.92
C ILE A 281 -0.07 42.06 -16.75
N GLN A 282 -0.50 42.80 -17.78
CA GLN A 282 -1.67 43.68 -17.68
C GLN A 282 -3.01 42.93 -17.69
N SER A 283 -3.13 41.80 -18.40
CA SER A 283 -4.38 41.01 -18.40
C SER A 283 -4.58 40.20 -17.10
N LEU A 284 -3.50 39.74 -16.47
CA LEU A 284 -3.53 38.97 -15.23
C LEU A 284 -3.84 39.80 -13.97
N ARG A 285 -3.50 41.10 -13.96
CA ARG A 285 -3.84 42.00 -12.83
C ARG A 285 -5.34 42.26 -12.70
N ALA A 286 -6.09 42.31 -13.79
CA ALA A 286 -7.55 42.52 -13.75
C ALA A 286 -8.31 41.31 -13.17
N VAL A 287 -7.80 40.09 -13.40
CA VAL A 287 -8.44 38.84 -12.93
C VAL A 287 -8.11 38.54 -11.47
N LEU A 288 -6.87 38.83 -11.03
CA LEU A 288 -6.43 38.53 -9.65
C LEU A 288 -6.97 39.52 -8.60
N THR A 289 -7.25 40.76 -8.98
CA THR A 289 -7.77 41.77 -8.03
C THR A 289 -9.21 41.46 -7.59
N ASN A 290 -10.04 40.88 -8.48
CA ASN A 290 -11.42 40.51 -8.16
C ASN A 290 -11.54 39.24 -7.29
N ILE A 291 -10.58 38.31 -7.37
CA ILE A 291 -10.58 37.08 -6.59
C ILE A 291 -10.10 37.33 -5.15
N CYS A 292 -9.08 38.18 -4.97
CA CYS A 292 -8.54 38.49 -3.64
C CYS A 292 -9.51 39.34 -2.78
N ILE A 293 -10.26 40.27 -3.38
CA ILE A 293 -11.27 41.06 -2.63
C ILE A 293 -12.43 40.18 -2.13
N ARG A 294 -12.82 39.15 -2.90
CA ARG A 294 -13.90 38.23 -2.53
C ARG A 294 -13.50 37.27 -1.39
N ILE A 295 -12.23 36.87 -1.32
CA ILE A 295 -11.71 36.00 -0.25
C ILE A 295 -11.47 36.77 1.05
N TRP A 296 -11.11 38.07 0.97
CA TRP A 296 -10.89 38.89 2.16
C TRP A 296 -12.19 39.30 2.89
N ARG A 297 -13.31 39.47 2.16
CA ARG A 297 -14.62 39.77 2.78
C ARG A 297 -15.27 38.58 3.47
N LEU A 298 -14.94 37.34 3.09
CA LEU A 298 -15.54 36.12 3.65
C LEU A 298 -14.86 35.62 4.94
N THR A 299 -13.71 36.19 5.32
CA THR A 299 -12.91 35.70 6.46
C THR A 299 -12.94 36.61 7.70
N LYS A 300 -13.79 37.66 7.73
CA LYS A 300 -13.92 38.60 8.87
C LYS A 300 -15.29 38.69 9.55
N ALA A 301 -16.21 37.73 9.36
CA ALA A 301 -17.43 37.65 10.17
C ALA A 301 -17.21 36.71 11.38
N SER A 302 -17.00 37.29 12.55
CA SER A 302 -16.92 36.61 13.86
C SER A 302 -18.33 36.24 14.36
N PRO A 303 -18.59 35.03 14.88
CA PRO A 303 -19.83 34.73 15.58
C PRO A 303 -19.68 35.07 17.07
N LYS A 304 -20.02 36.32 17.44
CA LYS A 304 -20.41 36.70 18.80
C LYS A 304 -21.70 37.52 18.72
N SER A 305 -22.81 36.82 18.57
CA SER A 305 -24.18 37.24 18.93
C SER A 305 -25.15 36.29 18.23
N LEU A 306 -25.78 35.40 19.00
CA LEU A 306 -27.11 34.80 18.77
C LEU A 306 -27.30 33.66 19.80
N LEU A 307 -27.29 34.05 21.07
CA LEU A 307 -27.98 33.33 22.15
C LEU A 307 -28.78 34.40 22.89
N ARG A 308 -29.98 34.68 22.38
CA ARG A 308 -31.11 35.28 23.11
C ARG A 308 -32.38 34.70 22.50
N ASN A 309 -33.22 34.22 23.41
CA ASN A 309 -34.53 33.59 23.30
C ASN A 309 -34.51 32.11 22.95
#